data_AF-A0A7X4XG90-F1
#
_entry.id   AF-A0A7X4XG90-F1
#
_cell.length_a   1.000
_cell.length_b   1.000
_cell.length_c   1.000
_cell.angle_alpha   90.00
_cell.angle_beta   90.00
_cell.angle_gamma   90.00
#
_symmetry.space_group_name_H-M   'P 1'
#
loop_
_entity.id
_entity.type
_entity.pdbx_description
1 polymer ?
#
loop_
_entity_poly.entity_id
_entity_poly.type
_entity_poly.pdbx_seq_one_letter_code
_entity_poly.pdbx_strand_id
1 'polypeptide(L)'
;MKQLRIPAVILALLAVQACSSSQPTEQAITPVNATLDNPATVVAQSFIMRGEVVIGPEVRSFTPCGSNQQYWLELPPELSVPAQKLNQSPYQILYGEMIGYLVPPSQTGFNADYLARFVVQQINQLSAENTQRCQHPTNPTRAFGTEPFWSVQFSAQGLEFQPLGSDKQLLTIQSSQLSASRRIYQFEQGALTLEQKTCTDSMSDNLYSWRSTLTLKGETYQGCAVLSNLDATQEWVGTYFASATEQQGFGVTLELNPDHSATTRYRYLNGERELVEKGFWQQLNPDQIQVVMTLHQQQYLLSERVFSRRGYQLHADKEKIGNVVYPIRNGGLILFQAKPISPRPSTEKPPLDQTVHNIPSRDEYDEEVDQAVRRYFALHKTDPAQIHYRWLKYDLNGNQHPELLVQLDWCQHTQCTLLIFEQKHGEWHFNSRINGVQTPFRLGKRSQYGWQDLMLPISTKQTITIHQLQYNGISYPVTSKKSKTAHASDISGVSLFSDGLSPRTGVKL
;
A
#
# COMPACT_ATOMS: atom_id res chain seq x y z
N MET A 1 28.33 -78.06 -57.68
CA MET A 1 26.92 -78.54 -57.69
C MET A 1 26.02 -77.37 -57.28
N LYS A 2 24.95 -77.12 -58.03
CA LYS A 2 23.99 -76.01 -57.82
C LYS A 2 23.19 -76.19 -56.52
N GLN A 3 22.93 -75.10 -55.80
CA GLN A 3 21.61 -74.53 -55.48
C GLN A 3 21.78 -73.43 -54.40
N LEU A 4 21.58 -72.15 -54.70
CA LEU A 4 20.32 -71.37 -54.71
C LEU A 4 19.64 -71.22 -53.33
N ARG A 5 19.65 -69.99 -52.78
CA ARG A 5 18.46 -69.17 -52.46
C ARG A 5 18.88 -67.81 -51.83
N ILE A 6 18.28 -66.75 -52.36
CA ILE A 6 18.31 -65.30 -52.01
C ILE A 6 16.94 -65.00 -51.30
N PRO A 7 16.53 -63.81 -50.79
CA PRO A 7 17.14 -62.54 -50.30
C PRO A 7 16.59 -62.08 -48.91
N ALA A 8 17.07 -60.93 -48.38
CA ALA A 8 16.26 -59.71 -48.15
C ALA A 8 16.82 -58.76 -47.04
N VAL A 9 17.13 -57.52 -47.46
CA VAL A 9 16.83 -56.20 -46.85
C VAL A 9 17.36 -55.86 -45.43
N ILE A 10 18.03 -54.70 -45.32
CA ILE A 10 17.77 -53.55 -44.39
C ILE A 10 19.01 -52.65 -44.45
N LEU A 11 18.97 -51.57 -45.25
CA LEU A 11 18.63 -50.18 -44.90
C LEU A 11 19.71 -49.47 -44.08
N ALA A 12 20.38 -48.53 -44.75
CA ALA A 12 21.39 -47.63 -44.21
C ALA A 12 20.77 -46.59 -43.26
N LEU A 13 21.33 -46.47 -42.06
CA LEU A 13 21.10 -45.36 -41.14
C LEU A 13 21.98 -44.17 -41.51
N LEU A 14 21.36 -43.11 -42.04
CA LEU A 14 21.92 -41.77 -42.12
C LEU A 14 21.81 -41.09 -40.75
N ALA A 15 22.95 -40.71 -40.19
CA ALA A 15 23.05 -39.95 -38.95
C ALA A 15 22.56 -38.50 -39.16
N VAL A 16 21.47 -38.13 -38.49
CA VAL A 16 21.05 -36.73 -38.34
C VAL A 16 21.77 -36.18 -37.10
N GLN A 17 22.72 -35.29 -37.31
CA GLN A 17 23.25 -34.45 -36.23
C GLN A 17 22.21 -33.40 -35.88
N ALA A 18 21.53 -33.58 -34.74
CA ALA A 18 20.72 -32.54 -34.13
C ALA A 18 21.63 -31.64 -33.26
N CYS A 19 21.78 -30.39 -33.65
CA CYS A 19 22.32 -29.34 -32.78
C CYS A 19 21.31 -29.07 -31.66
N SER A 20 21.57 -29.60 -30.46
CA SER A 20 20.85 -29.23 -29.26
C SER A 20 21.33 -27.84 -28.81
N SER A 21 20.65 -26.78 -29.27
CA SER A 21 20.76 -25.45 -28.67
C SER A 21 20.06 -25.48 -27.30
N SER A 22 20.83 -25.56 -26.22
CA SER A 22 20.31 -25.35 -24.88
C SER A 22 19.84 -23.90 -24.76
N GLN A 23 18.53 -23.68 -24.72
CA GLN A 23 17.96 -22.39 -24.32
C GLN A 23 18.43 -22.09 -22.89
N PRO A 24 18.89 -20.87 -22.58
CA PRO A 24 19.16 -20.48 -21.20
C PRO A 24 17.83 -20.60 -20.45
N THR A 25 17.80 -21.48 -19.46
CA THR A 25 16.67 -21.57 -18.55
C THR A 25 16.68 -20.27 -17.75
N GLU A 26 15.77 -19.36 -18.07
CA GLU A 26 15.51 -18.18 -17.28
C GLU A 26 15.02 -18.68 -15.93
N GLN A 27 15.94 -18.77 -14.97
CA GLN A 27 15.63 -19.15 -13.60
C GLN A 27 14.62 -18.14 -13.09
N ALA A 28 13.42 -18.62 -12.75
CA ALA A 28 12.44 -17.82 -12.03
C ALA A 28 13.13 -17.32 -10.74
N ILE A 29 13.45 -16.03 -10.70
CA ILE A 29 14.03 -15.38 -9.54
C ILE A 29 12.93 -15.40 -8.48
N THR A 30 12.95 -16.40 -7.58
CA THR A 30 12.16 -16.30 -6.35
C THR A 30 12.60 -15.03 -5.65
N PRO A 31 11.71 -14.06 -5.39
CA PRO A 31 12.09 -12.82 -4.74
C PRO A 31 12.68 -13.18 -3.37
N VAL A 32 13.95 -12.84 -3.17
CA VAL A 32 14.62 -13.02 -1.88
C VAL A 32 13.98 -12.03 -0.91
N ASN A 33 13.42 -12.54 0.19
CA ASN A 33 12.90 -11.67 1.24
C ASN A 33 14.05 -10.82 1.81
N ALA A 34 13.87 -9.51 1.80
CA ALA A 34 14.79 -8.56 2.39
C ALA A 34 14.83 -8.71 3.90
N THR A 35 16.03 -8.65 4.48
CA THR A 35 16.27 -8.71 5.92
C THR A 35 17.38 -7.76 6.34
N LEU A 36 17.23 -7.17 7.53
CA LEU A 36 18.24 -6.29 8.14
C LEU A 36 19.54 -7.02 8.50
N ASP A 37 19.52 -8.35 8.69
CA ASP A 37 20.74 -9.13 8.95
C ASP A 37 21.63 -9.28 7.70
N ASN A 38 21.04 -9.15 6.52
CA ASN A 38 21.74 -9.19 5.25
C ASN A 38 21.43 -7.91 4.45
N PRO A 39 22.13 -6.80 4.71
CA PRO A 39 21.87 -5.52 4.09
C PRO A 39 21.88 -5.54 2.56
N ALA A 40 22.62 -6.48 1.94
CA ALA A 40 22.66 -6.63 0.48
C ALA A 40 21.30 -7.06 -0.12
N THR A 41 20.38 -7.57 0.70
CA THR A 41 19.01 -7.93 0.28
C THR A 41 18.03 -6.76 0.37
N VAL A 42 18.39 -5.69 1.09
CA VAL A 42 17.55 -4.49 1.25
C VAL A 42 17.81 -3.54 0.09
N VAL A 43 17.28 -3.91 -1.07
CA VAL A 43 17.40 -3.14 -2.32
C VAL A 43 16.07 -2.49 -2.64
N ALA A 44 16.04 -1.16 -2.65
CA ALA A 44 14.85 -0.40 -3.00
C ALA A 44 14.45 -0.62 -4.46
N GLN A 45 13.15 -0.84 -4.69
CA GLN A 45 12.57 -0.77 -6.02
C GLN A 45 12.32 0.67 -6.40
N SER A 46 12.61 1.00 -7.65
CA SER A 46 12.36 2.33 -8.16
C SER A 46 10.87 2.58 -8.36
N PHE A 47 10.43 3.77 -7.98
CA PHE A 47 9.06 4.23 -8.14
C PHE A 47 9.05 5.57 -8.86
N ILE A 48 7.89 5.97 -9.38
CA ILE A 48 7.72 7.26 -10.04
C ILE A 48 7.09 8.26 -9.08
N MET A 49 7.63 9.48 -9.03
CA MET A 49 6.96 10.62 -8.42
C MET A 49 6.82 11.75 -9.42
N ARG A 50 5.66 12.40 -9.38
CA ARG A 50 5.37 13.65 -10.10
C ARG A 50 5.43 14.82 -9.14
N GLY A 51 5.99 15.94 -9.57
CA GLY A 51 6.23 17.06 -8.67
C GLY A 51 6.80 18.29 -9.35
N GLU A 52 7.03 19.27 -8.50
CA GLU A 52 7.75 20.49 -8.83
C GLU A 52 9.25 20.27 -8.65
N VAL A 53 10.03 20.69 -9.64
CA VAL A 53 11.46 20.44 -9.73
C VAL A 53 12.20 21.75 -9.85
N VAL A 54 13.20 21.96 -9.00
CA VAL A 54 14.11 23.10 -9.10
C VAL A 54 15.52 22.57 -9.25
N ILE A 55 16.21 23.00 -10.30
CA ILE A 55 17.58 22.59 -10.60
C ILE A 55 18.44 23.84 -10.69
N GLY A 56 19.17 24.14 -9.63
CA GLY A 56 20.14 25.22 -9.56
C GLY A 56 21.56 24.74 -9.20
N PRO A 57 22.53 25.65 -9.15
CA PRO A 57 23.90 25.36 -8.73
C PRO A 57 23.98 24.86 -7.28
N GLU A 58 23.21 25.50 -6.39
CA GLU A 58 23.24 25.25 -4.93
C GLU A 58 22.00 24.52 -4.41
N VAL A 59 20.87 24.67 -5.09
CA VAL A 59 19.58 24.06 -4.70
C VAL A 59 19.13 23.10 -5.77
N ARG A 60 18.91 21.85 -5.38
CA ARG A 60 18.31 20.82 -6.23
C ARG A 60 17.21 20.15 -5.44
N SER A 61 15.97 20.47 -5.77
CA SER A 61 14.83 20.04 -4.97
C SER A 61 13.73 19.42 -5.81
N PHE A 62 13.02 18.48 -5.18
CA PHE A 62 11.81 17.88 -5.69
C PHE A 62 10.72 17.96 -4.64
N THR A 63 9.60 18.60 -4.99
CA THR A 63 8.40 18.68 -4.15
C THR A 63 7.32 17.83 -4.81
N PRO A 64 6.96 16.66 -4.27
CA PRO A 64 5.89 15.84 -4.82
C PRO A 64 4.58 16.62 -4.92
N CYS A 65 3.79 16.35 -5.95
CA CYS A 65 2.50 16.99 -6.12
C CYS A 65 1.58 16.74 -4.93
N GLY A 66 0.98 17.80 -4.39
CA GLY A 66 0.08 17.72 -3.22
C GLY A 66 0.81 17.52 -1.88
N SER A 67 2.13 17.62 -1.86
CA SER A 67 2.94 17.50 -0.65
C SER A 67 3.53 18.84 -0.20
N ASN A 68 3.75 18.96 1.11
CA ASN A 68 4.58 20.01 1.70
C ASN A 68 6.00 19.51 2.04
N GLN A 69 6.30 18.26 1.69
CA GLN A 69 7.63 17.67 1.85
C GLN A 69 8.49 18.00 0.65
N GLN A 70 9.77 18.21 0.91
CA GLN A 70 10.76 18.43 -0.12
C GLN A 70 11.88 17.39 0.02
N TYR A 71 12.33 16.88 -1.11
CA TYR A 71 13.47 15.97 -1.21
C TYR A 71 14.63 16.64 -1.92
N TRP A 72 15.85 16.31 -1.49
CA TRP A 72 17.05 16.71 -2.22
C TRP A 72 17.13 15.88 -3.50
N LEU A 73 17.11 16.54 -4.65
CA LEU A 73 17.11 15.85 -5.94
C LEU A 73 18.55 15.54 -6.37
N GLU A 74 18.88 14.25 -6.42
CA GLU A 74 20.15 13.77 -6.93
C GLU A 74 19.98 13.28 -8.37
N LEU A 75 20.40 14.12 -9.32
CA LEU A 75 20.47 13.78 -10.74
C LEU A 75 21.91 13.39 -11.10
N PRO A 76 22.13 12.24 -11.77
CA PRO A 76 23.42 11.93 -12.33
C PRO A 76 23.76 12.87 -13.51
N PRO A 77 25.05 13.04 -13.86
CA PRO A 77 25.47 14.05 -14.85
C PRO A 77 24.76 13.96 -16.21
N GLU A 78 24.49 12.75 -16.67
CA GLU A 78 23.79 12.46 -17.92
C GLU A 78 22.35 12.99 -17.96
N LEU A 79 21.70 13.12 -16.79
CA LEU A 79 20.37 13.69 -16.65
C LEU A 79 20.42 15.17 -16.26
N SER A 80 21.40 15.60 -15.46
CA SER A 80 21.47 16.97 -14.96
C SER A 80 21.76 17.99 -16.06
N VAL A 81 22.64 17.67 -17.02
CA VAL A 81 23.01 18.59 -18.11
C VAL A 81 21.81 18.92 -19.02
N PRO A 82 21.08 17.95 -19.60
CA PRO A 82 19.90 18.27 -20.41
C PRO A 82 18.79 18.92 -19.60
N ALA A 83 18.60 18.54 -18.33
CA ALA A 83 17.60 19.14 -17.46
C ALA A 83 17.87 20.62 -17.15
N GLN A 84 19.14 21.00 -16.92
CA GLN A 84 19.53 22.40 -16.70
C GLN A 84 19.28 23.30 -17.92
N LYS A 85 19.36 22.75 -19.13
CA LYS A 85 19.12 23.50 -20.38
C LYS A 85 17.65 23.91 -20.56
N LEU A 86 16.72 23.27 -19.86
CA LEU A 86 15.31 23.65 -19.88
C LEU A 86 15.01 24.90 -19.04
N ASN A 87 15.91 25.27 -18.12
CA ASN A 87 15.72 26.46 -17.30
C ASN A 87 15.88 27.71 -18.18
N GLN A 88 14.80 28.47 -18.31
CA GLN A 88 14.78 29.80 -18.92
C GLN A 88 15.22 30.87 -17.92
N SER A 89 15.13 30.61 -16.60
CA SER A 89 15.60 31.50 -15.54
C SER A 89 16.20 30.72 -14.36
N PRO A 90 17.09 31.34 -13.55
CA PRO A 90 17.65 30.70 -12.37
C PRO A 90 16.55 30.26 -11.40
N TYR A 91 16.66 29.02 -10.90
CA TYR A 91 15.70 28.44 -9.96
C TYR A 91 14.24 28.40 -10.46
N GLN A 92 14.04 28.40 -11.79
CA GLN A 92 12.73 28.14 -12.38
C GLN A 92 12.17 26.82 -11.86
N ILE A 93 10.89 26.84 -11.48
CA ILE A 93 10.17 25.64 -11.13
C ILE A 93 9.74 24.95 -12.43
N LEU A 94 10.12 23.70 -12.59
CA LEU A 94 9.72 22.81 -13.68
C LEU A 94 8.69 21.80 -13.18
N TYR A 95 7.89 21.23 -14.07
CA TYR A 95 7.13 20.02 -13.78
C TYR A 95 7.98 18.80 -14.14
N GLY A 96 8.13 17.85 -13.21
CA GLY A 96 8.90 16.64 -13.46
C GLY A 96 8.20 15.38 -13.00
N GLU A 97 8.39 14.32 -13.77
CA GLU A 97 8.02 12.95 -13.46
C GLU A 97 9.32 12.15 -13.38
N MET A 98 9.74 11.84 -12.16
CA MET A 98 11.05 11.32 -11.83
C MET A 98 10.92 9.87 -11.34
N ILE A 99 11.77 8.98 -11.84
CA ILE A 99 11.82 7.58 -11.46
C ILE A 99 13.13 7.33 -10.71
N GLY A 100 13.03 6.77 -9.52
CA GLY A 100 14.20 6.58 -8.66
C GLY A 100 13.84 5.96 -7.32
N TYR A 101 14.73 6.12 -6.34
CA TYR A 101 14.56 5.61 -4.98
C TYR A 101 15.08 6.62 -3.94
N LEU A 102 14.69 6.45 -2.68
CA LEU A 102 15.05 7.34 -1.59
C LEU A 102 16.20 6.78 -0.77
N VAL A 103 17.07 7.67 -0.31
CA VAL A 103 18.15 7.37 0.63
C VAL A 103 18.24 8.44 1.72
N PRO A 104 18.81 8.14 2.89
CA PRO A 104 19.00 9.12 3.94
C PRO A 104 19.77 10.38 3.45
N PRO A 105 19.44 11.57 3.99
CA PRO A 105 20.23 12.77 3.76
C PRO A 105 21.61 12.64 4.42
N SER A 106 22.55 13.49 4.01
CA SER A 106 23.84 13.58 4.70
C SER A 106 23.64 14.25 6.07
N GLN A 107 24.52 13.98 7.03
CA GLN A 107 24.46 14.62 8.36
C GLN A 107 24.86 16.11 8.32
N THR A 108 25.52 16.55 7.25
CA THR A 108 26.05 17.89 7.06
C THR A 108 25.91 18.32 5.59
N GLY A 109 25.91 19.63 5.33
CA GLY A 109 25.89 20.20 3.99
C GLY A 109 24.48 20.57 3.49
N PHE A 110 24.38 20.98 2.22
CA PHE A 110 23.15 21.56 1.64
C PHE A 110 21.92 20.64 1.66
N ASN A 111 22.11 19.33 1.81
CA ASN A 111 21.02 18.36 1.82
C ASN A 111 20.59 17.92 3.23
N ALA A 112 21.24 18.40 4.30
CA ALA A 112 21.03 17.89 5.65
C ALA A 112 19.64 18.20 6.23
N ASP A 113 19.01 19.28 5.76
CA ASP A 113 17.68 19.71 6.20
C ASP A 113 16.53 18.99 5.48
N TYR A 114 16.85 18.15 4.48
CA TYR A 114 15.85 17.42 3.70
C TYR A 114 15.48 16.10 4.39
N LEU A 115 14.23 15.67 4.23
CA LEU A 115 13.74 14.41 4.80
C LEU A 115 14.52 13.20 4.26
N ALA A 116 14.84 13.24 2.96
CA ALA A 116 15.59 12.24 2.22
C ALA A 116 16.20 12.85 0.94
N ARG A 117 17.14 12.12 0.33
CA ARG A 117 17.60 12.39 -1.04
C ARG A 117 16.88 11.46 -2.00
N PHE A 118 16.37 12.01 -3.09
CA PHE A 118 15.75 11.27 -4.17
C PHE A 118 16.77 11.04 -5.29
N VAL A 119 17.26 9.80 -5.37
CA VAL A 119 18.25 9.38 -6.36
C VAL A 119 17.53 9.01 -7.65
N VAL A 120 17.62 9.88 -8.64
CA VAL A 120 16.94 9.70 -9.92
C VAL A 120 17.75 8.75 -10.79
N GLN A 121 17.10 7.70 -11.25
CA GLN A 121 17.62 6.80 -12.26
C GLN A 121 17.13 7.18 -13.66
N GLN A 122 15.94 7.77 -13.75
CA GLN A 122 15.33 8.14 -15.02
C GLN A 122 14.36 9.32 -14.89
N ILE A 123 14.30 10.16 -15.92
CA ILE A 123 13.28 11.21 -16.08
C ILE A 123 12.20 10.69 -17.02
N ASN A 124 10.97 10.51 -16.58
CA ASN A 124 9.88 10.16 -17.49
C ASN A 124 9.52 11.38 -18.38
N GLN A 125 9.30 12.53 -17.74
CA GLN A 125 9.07 13.82 -18.37
C GLN A 125 9.64 14.94 -17.49
N LEU A 126 10.16 16.00 -18.10
CA LEU A 126 10.50 17.26 -17.44
C LEU A 126 10.09 18.43 -18.36
N SER A 127 9.39 19.42 -17.82
CA SER A 127 8.70 20.46 -18.60
C SER A 127 8.80 21.85 -17.97
N ALA A 128 9.12 22.86 -18.79
CA ALA A 128 9.09 24.26 -18.39
C ALA A 128 7.72 24.95 -18.64
N GLU A 129 6.88 24.38 -19.51
CA GLU A 129 5.74 25.06 -20.17
C GLU A 129 4.41 25.06 -19.40
N ASN A 130 4.35 24.51 -18.18
CA ASN A 130 3.07 24.34 -17.49
C ASN A 130 2.99 25.16 -16.19
N THR A 131 1.96 26.01 -16.04
CA THR A 131 1.66 26.75 -14.80
C THR A 131 0.76 25.96 -13.84
N GLN A 132 0.03 24.95 -14.33
CA GLN A 132 -0.86 24.07 -13.56
C GLN A 132 -0.27 22.66 -13.36
N ARG A 133 1.06 22.59 -13.21
CA ARG A 133 1.92 21.40 -13.13
C ARG A 133 1.29 20.20 -12.41
N CYS A 134 0.90 20.40 -11.16
CA CYS A 134 0.41 19.33 -10.29
C CYS A 134 -1.12 19.11 -10.32
N GLN A 135 -1.87 19.88 -11.11
CA GLN A 135 -3.34 19.83 -11.13
C GLN A 135 -3.90 18.80 -12.13
N HIS A 136 -3.08 18.25 -13.02
CA HIS A 136 -3.53 17.26 -13.99
C HIS A 136 -3.69 15.86 -13.38
N PRO A 137 -4.61 15.00 -13.84
CA PRO A 137 -4.68 13.61 -13.40
C PRO A 137 -3.44 12.81 -13.81
N THR A 138 -3.28 11.61 -13.25
CA THR A 138 -2.29 10.64 -13.76
C THR A 138 -2.67 10.20 -15.17
N ASN A 139 -1.65 10.03 -16.02
CA ASN A 139 -1.81 9.59 -17.39
C ASN A 139 -1.27 8.16 -17.57
N PRO A 140 -1.91 7.36 -18.43
CA PRO A 140 -1.34 6.09 -18.86
C PRO A 140 -0.10 6.32 -19.73
N THR A 141 0.62 5.24 -20.01
CA THR A 141 1.71 5.25 -21.01
C THR A 141 1.17 5.80 -22.34
N ARG A 142 1.95 6.67 -22.99
CA ARG A 142 1.63 7.21 -24.32
C ARG A 142 2.88 7.36 -25.17
N ALA A 143 2.70 7.24 -26.48
CA ALA A 143 3.71 7.51 -27.49
C ALA A 143 3.14 8.50 -28.51
N PHE A 144 3.97 9.38 -29.05
CA PHE A 144 3.50 10.43 -29.94
C PHE A 144 4.66 10.98 -30.77
N GLY A 145 4.34 11.54 -31.94
CA GLY A 145 5.29 12.27 -32.78
C GLY A 145 4.60 13.40 -33.54
N THR A 146 5.39 14.33 -34.06
CA THR A 146 4.92 15.59 -34.64
C THR A 146 4.99 15.62 -36.18
N GLU A 147 5.85 14.82 -36.80
CA GLU A 147 6.06 14.83 -38.25
C GLU A 147 6.13 13.40 -38.85
N PRO A 148 5.03 12.86 -39.41
CA PRO A 148 3.66 13.37 -39.32
C PRO A 148 3.13 13.30 -37.88
N PHE A 149 2.06 14.03 -37.56
CA PHE A 149 1.45 13.92 -36.24
C PHE A 149 0.79 12.55 -36.04
N TRP A 150 1.07 11.94 -34.89
CA TRP A 150 0.43 10.71 -34.46
C TRP A 150 0.49 10.60 -32.93
N SER A 151 -0.46 9.86 -32.35
CA SER A 151 -0.40 9.48 -30.95
C SER A 151 -0.93 8.07 -30.70
N VAL A 152 -0.43 7.44 -29.65
CA VAL A 152 -0.90 6.18 -29.09
C VAL A 152 -1.05 6.38 -27.60
N GLN A 153 -2.19 5.98 -27.05
CA GLN A 153 -2.45 5.96 -25.62
C GLN A 153 -2.81 4.55 -25.16
N PHE A 154 -2.26 4.10 -24.04
CA PHE A 154 -2.62 2.81 -23.45
C PHE A 154 -3.97 2.93 -22.72
N SER A 155 -4.84 1.94 -22.93
CA SER A 155 -6.12 1.79 -22.24
C SER A 155 -6.29 0.35 -21.73
N ALA A 156 -7.40 0.07 -21.05
CA ALA A 156 -7.71 -1.28 -20.58
C ALA A 156 -7.95 -2.27 -21.74
N GLN A 157 -8.31 -1.78 -22.93
CA GLN A 157 -8.66 -2.59 -24.10
C GLN A 157 -7.49 -2.77 -25.07
N GLY A 158 -6.36 -2.07 -24.87
CA GLY A 158 -5.19 -2.14 -25.74
C GLY A 158 -4.55 -0.77 -25.98
N LEU A 159 -4.19 -0.51 -27.23
CA LEU A 159 -3.58 0.75 -27.66
C LEU A 159 -4.58 1.55 -28.50
N GLU A 160 -4.91 2.77 -28.08
CA GLU A 160 -5.69 3.71 -28.87
C GLU A 160 -4.74 4.52 -29.76
N PHE A 161 -4.63 4.12 -31.03
CA PHE A 161 -3.84 4.81 -32.05
C PHE A 161 -4.67 5.89 -32.75
N GLN A 162 -4.10 7.08 -32.92
CA GLN A 162 -4.69 8.18 -33.65
C GLN A 162 -3.65 8.82 -34.59
N PRO A 163 -3.75 8.60 -35.91
CA PRO A 163 -2.97 9.34 -36.90
C PRO A 163 -3.61 10.70 -37.20
N LEU A 164 -2.83 11.60 -37.80
CA LEU A 164 -3.33 12.91 -38.22
C LEU A 164 -4.56 12.80 -39.14
N GLY A 165 -5.64 13.49 -38.77
CA GLY A 165 -6.83 13.65 -39.61
C GLY A 165 -7.71 12.40 -39.75
N SER A 166 -7.49 11.34 -38.97
CA SER A 166 -8.36 10.15 -38.96
C SER A 166 -8.88 9.82 -37.56
N ASP A 167 -9.90 8.95 -37.51
CA ASP A 167 -10.48 8.45 -36.27
C ASP A 167 -9.52 7.53 -35.50
N LYS A 168 -9.76 7.42 -34.19
CA LYS A 168 -9.05 6.51 -33.30
C LYS A 168 -9.24 5.06 -33.73
N GLN A 169 -8.16 4.30 -33.74
CA GLN A 169 -8.12 2.86 -34.00
C GLN A 169 -7.64 2.13 -32.75
N LEU A 170 -8.39 1.10 -32.33
CA LEU A 170 -7.98 0.24 -31.23
C LEU A 170 -7.09 -0.89 -31.76
N LEU A 171 -5.87 -0.99 -31.23
CA LEU A 171 -4.94 -2.07 -31.52
C LEU A 171 -4.85 -3.01 -30.30
N THR A 172 -5.20 -4.27 -30.50
CA THR A 172 -5.15 -5.28 -29.43
C THR A 172 -3.73 -5.82 -29.27
N ILE A 173 -3.16 -5.70 -28.08
CA ILE A 173 -1.82 -6.22 -27.78
C ILE A 173 -1.88 -7.76 -27.73
N GLN A 174 -1.12 -8.42 -28.61
CA GLN A 174 -1.02 -9.88 -28.69
C GLN A 174 0.11 -10.43 -27.81
N SER A 175 1.21 -9.68 -27.68
CA SER A 175 2.30 -10.02 -26.77
C SER A 175 3.10 -8.78 -26.36
N SER A 176 3.82 -8.90 -25.24
CA SER A 176 4.70 -7.84 -24.76
C SER A 176 6.05 -8.42 -24.31
N GLN A 177 7.12 -7.68 -24.59
CA GLN A 177 8.47 -7.95 -24.11
C GLN A 177 8.95 -6.69 -23.39
N LEU A 178 9.10 -6.77 -22.06
CA LEU A 178 9.35 -5.62 -21.21
C LEU A 178 10.71 -5.79 -20.51
N SER A 179 11.52 -4.75 -20.58
CA SER A 179 12.75 -4.60 -19.81
C SER A 179 12.86 -3.15 -19.31
N ALA A 180 13.84 -2.87 -18.46
CA ALA A 180 14.09 -1.53 -17.93
C ALA A 180 14.36 -0.49 -19.05
N SER A 181 15.09 -0.89 -20.10
CA SER A 181 15.53 0.02 -21.17
C SER A 181 14.76 -0.12 -22.48
N ARG A 182 13.93 -1.15 -22.62
CA ARG A 182 13.21 -1.44 -23.87
C ARG A 182 11.87 -2.13 -23.62
N ARG A 183 10.82 -1.65 -24.26
CA ARG A 183 9.47 -2.23 -24.21
C ARG A 183 8.95 -2.43 -25.61
N ILE A 184 8.53 -3.65 -25.95
CA ILE A 184 8.00 -4.00 -27.26
C ILE A 184 6.60 -4.57 -27.08
N TYR A 185 5.63 -3.99 -27.78
CA TYR A 185 4.24 -4.42 -27.79
C TYR A 185 3.87 -4.83 -29.21
N GLN A 186 3.53 -6.11 -29.41
CA GLN A 186 3.15 -6.65 -30.71
C GLN A 186 1.63 -6.67 -30.82
N PHE A 187 1.11 -6.33 -31.99
CA PHE A 187 -0.31 -6.38 -32.33
C PHE A 187 -0.47 -6.80 -33.79
N GLU A 188 -1.71 -6.96 -34.23
CA GLU A 188 -1.97 -7.37 -35.61
C GLU A 188 -1.34 -6.39 -36.62
N GLN A 189 -0.46 -6.90 -37.49
CA GLN A 189 0.23 -6.14 -38.54
C GLN A 189 1.11 -4.98 -38.03
N GLY A 190 1.64 -5.07 -36.82
CA GLY A 190 2.57 -4.05 -36.33
C GLY A 190 3.11 -4.22 -34.91
N ALA A 191 3.95 -3.27 -34.51
CA ALA A 191 4.55 -3.23 -33.19
C ALA A 191 4.79 -1.78 -32.71
N LEU A 192 4.68 -1.57 -31.40
CA LEU A 192 5.15 -0.36 -30.73
C LEU A 192 6.40 -0.70 -29.91
N THR A 193 7.52 -0.06 -30.24
CA THR A 193 8.78 -0.17 -29.51
C THR A 193 9.06 1.14 -28.79
N LEU A 194 9.30 1.06 -27.48
CA LEU A 194 9.76 2.16 -26.64
C LEU A 194 11.19 1.86 -26.19
N GLU A 195 12.12 2.77 -26.45
CA GLU A 195 13.52 2.65 -26.06
C GLU A 195 13.90 3.79 -25.12
N GLN A 196 14.55 3.46 -24.01
CA GLN A 196 15.04 4.43 -23.04
C GLN A 196 16.16 5.24 -23.67
N LYS A 197 15.80 6.39 -24.22
CA LYS A 197 16.69 7.33 -24.87
C LYS A 197 16.07 8.71 -24.78
N THR A 198 16.90 9.71 -24.49
CA THR A 198 16.47 11.10 -24.48
C THR A 198 15.78 11.47 -25.78
N CYS A 199 14.62 12.11 -25.66
CA CYS A 199 13.78 12.57 -26.75
C CYS A 199 13.28 13.96 -26.42
N THR A 200 13.38 14.87 -27.38
CA THR A 200 12.93 16.25 -27.28
C THR A 200 12.08 16.52 -28.52
N ASP A 201 10.93 17.15 -28.32
CA ASP A 201 10.16 17.70 -29.44
C ASP A 201 10.69 19.12 -29.68
N SER A 202 11.14 19.42 -30.91
CA SER A 202 11.79 20.68 -31.26
C SER A 202 10.90 21.92 -31.05
N MET A 203 9.60 21.72 -30.84
CA MET A 203 8.62 22.78 -30.60
C MET A 203 8.18 22.93 -29.15
N SER A 204 8.71 22.14 -28.20
CA SER A 204 8.30 22.22 -26.80
C SER A 204 9.49 22.18 -25.85
N ASP A 205 9.47 23.00 -24.80
CA ASP A 205 10.44 22.96 -23.70
C ASP A 205 10.20 21.75 -22.78
N ASN A 206 10.18 20.56 -23.39
CA ASN A 206 9.96 19.28 -22.77
C ASN A 206 11.10 18.31 -23.06
N LEU A 207 11.53 17.63 -22.01
CA LEU A 207 12.47 16.52 -22.05
C LEU A 207 11.74 15.24 -21.70
N TYR A 208 11.83 14.25 -22.59
CA TYR A 208 11.33 12.90 -22.39
C TYR A 208 12.52 11.92 -22.40
N SER A 209 12.44 10.81 -21.67
CA SER A 209 13.51 9.77 -21.72
C SER A 209 13.09 8.49 -22.41
N TRP A 210 12.05 8.54 -23.23
CA TRP A 210 11.68 7.44 -24.12
C TRP A 210 11.51 7.92 -25.55
N ARG A 211 12.13 7.18 -26.47
CA ARG A 211 11.87 7.28 -27.90
C ARG A 211 10.88 6.20 -28.29
N SER A 212 9.94 6.53 -29.16
CA SER A 212 8.94 5.61 -29.68
C SER A 212 9.15 5.31 -31.16
N THR A 213 8.89 4.07 -31.54
CA THR A 213 8.81 3.61 -32.92
C THR A 213 7.58 2.72 -33.06
N LEU A 214 6.61 3.18 -33.83
CA LEU A 214 5.40 2.43 -34.16
C LEU A 214 5.50 1.95 -35.61
N THR A 215 5.44 0.65 -35.83
CA THR A 215 5.21 0.08 -37.17
C THR A 215 3.77 -0.41 -37.25
N LEU A 216 3.03 -0.01 -38.29
CA LEU A 216 1.65 -0.42 -38.48
C LEU A 216 1.34 -0.49 -39.97
N LYS A 217 0.93 -1.67 -40.46
CA LYS A 217 0.54 -1.89 -41.87
C LYS A 217 1.61 -1.47 -42.89
N GLY A 218 2.88 -1.58 -42.53
CA GLY A 218 4.03 -1.19 -43.37
C GLY A 218 4.50 0.25 -43.18
N GLU A 219 3.73 1.10 -42.51
CA GLU A 219 4.12 2.47 -42.16
C GLU A 219 4.96 2.50 -40.88
N THR A 220 5.88 3.46 -40.77
CA THR A 220 6.71 3.66 -39.58
C THR A 220 6.56 5.08 -39.05
N TYR A 221 6.19 5.19 -37.78
CA TYR A 221 6.07 6.45 -37.06
C TYR A 221 7.14 6.54 -35.98
N GLN A 222 7.80 7.69 -35.90
CA GLN A 222 8.85 7.99 -34.93
C GLN A 222 8.41 9.12 -34.01
N GLY A 223 8.86 9.09 -32.77
CA GLY A 223 8.54 10.15 -31.83
C GLY A 223 9.08 9.92 -30.42
N CYS A 224 8.44 10.56 -29.45
CA CYS A 224 8.74 10.39 -28.03
C CYS A 224 7.68 9.51 -27.36
N ALA A 225 7.95 9.13 -26.11
CA ALA A 225 6.99 8.47 -25.25
C ALA A 225 7.18 8.90 -23.80
N VAL A 226 6.13 8.68 -23.01
CA VAL A 226 6.18 8.69 -21.56
C VAL A 226 5.51 7.43 -21.05
N LEU A 227 6.07 6.83 -20.01
CA LEU A 227 5.41 5.76 -19.28
C LEU A 227 4.28 6.33 -18.43
N SER A 228 3.41 5.46 -17.95
CA SER A 228 2.41 5.87 -16.96
C SER A 228 3.09 6.53 -15.76
N ASN A 229 2.55 7.67 -15.35
CA ASN A 229 3.01 8.40 -14.18
C ASN A 229 2.24 8.02 -12.91
N LEU A 230 1.58 6.86 -12.93
CA LEU A 230 0.97 6.25 -11.76
C LEU A 230 2.05 5.55 -10.95
N ASP A 231 2.18 5.93 -9.69
CA ASP A 231 2.99 5.20 -8.74
C ASP A 231 2.26 3.93 -8.28
N ALA A 232 2.81 2.77 -8.68
CA ALA A 232 2.25 1.47 -8.33
C ALA A 232 2.37 1.15 -6.83
N THR A 233 3.25 1.84 -6.10
CA THR A 233 3.47 1.57 -4.67
C THR A 233 2.44 2.24 -3.76
N GLN A 234 1.55 3.08 -4.31
CA GLN A 234 0.52 3.80 -3.55
C GLN A 234 -0.45 2.89 -2.79
N GLU A 235 -0.52 1.60 -3.13
CA GLU A 235 -1.30 0.61 -2.38
C GLU A 235 -0.84 0.40 -0.92
N TRP A 236 0.39 0.82 -0.60
CA TRP A 236 0.98 0.77 0.74
C TRP A 236 0.61 1.99 1.58
N VAL A 237 0.15 3.08 0.97
CA VAL A 237 -0.26 4.30 1.66
C VAL A 237 -1.37 3.99 2.65
N GLY A 238 -1.24 4.57 3.84
CA GLY A 238 -2.23 4.43 4.88
C GLY A 238 -1.66 4.68 6.26
N THR A 239 -2.56 4.68 7.24
CA THR A 239 -2.19 4.67 8.64
C THR A 239 -2.21 3.23 9.12
N TYR A 240 -1.20 2.81 9.86
CA TYR A 240 -1.08 1.48 10.45
C TYR A 240 -0.87 1.65 11.93
N PHE A 241 -1.48 0.81 12.76
CA PHE A 241 -1.41 1.00 14.21
C PHE A 241 -1.27 -0.31 14.97
N ALA A 242 -0.66 -0.23 16.15
CA ALA A 242 -0.66 -1.27 17.16
C ALA A 242 -0.96 -0.66 18.52
N SER A 243 -1.61 -1.45 19.38
CA SER A 243 -1.65 -1.19 20.83
C SER A 243 -0.95 -2.35 21.51
N ALA A 244 -0.01 -2.07 22.42
CA ALA A 244 0.69 -3.14 23.11
C ALA A 244 -0.28 -4.00 23.90
N THR A 245 -0.20 -5.31 23.70
CA THR A 245 -0.94 -6.31 24.49
C THR A 245 -0.40 -6.39 25.92
N GLU A 246 0.85 -5.99 26.14
CA GLU A 246 1.56 -6.12 27.43
C GLU A 246 1.85 -4.80 28.15
N GLN A 247 2.03 -3.68 27.45
CA GLN A 247 2.26 -2.39 28.09
C GLN A 247 0.98 -1.57 28.06
N GLN A 248 0.41 -1.35 29.24
CA GLN A 248 -0.80 -0.54 29.38
C GLN A 248 -0.57 0.84 28.79
N GLY A 249 -1.31 1.12 27.72
CA GLY A 249 -1.34 2.44 27.12
C GLY A 249 -0.18 2.83 26.24
N PHE A 250 0.67 1.89 25.85
CA PHE A 250 1.58 2.10 24.74
C PHE A 250 0.88 1.79 23.41
N GLY A 251 0.93 2.74 22.48
CA GLY A 251 0.45 2.55 21.12
C GLY A 251 1.47 3.07 20.11
N VAL A 252 1.54 2.41 18.96
CA VAL A 252 2.37 2.80 17.83
C VAL A 252 1.46 3.11 16.66
N THR A 253 1.65 4.25 16.02
CA THR A 253 1.00 4.59 14.75
C THR A 253 2.07 4.89 13.71
N LEU A 254 2.02 4.21 12.57
CA LEU A 254 2.85 4.45 11.40
C LEU A 254 1.98 5.03 10.29
N GLU A 255 2.28 6.24 9.84
CA GLU A 255 1.66 6.88 8.68
C GLU A 255 2.62 6.73 7.50
N LEU A 256 2.16 6.08 6.43
CA LEU A 256 2.83 6.00 5.13
C LEU A 256 2.08 6.93 4.17
N ASN A 257 2.70 8.03 3.75
CA ASN A 257 2.05 9.06 2.96
C ASN A 257 2.28 8.88 1.44
N PRO A 258 1.38 9.39 0.58
CA PRO A 258 1.52 9.32 -0.89
C PRO A 258 2.80 9.91 -1.46
N ASP A 259 3.43 10.82 -0.72
CA ASP A 259 4.66 11.50 -1.10
C ASP A 259 5.92 10.73 -0.66
N HIS A 260 5.78 9.45 -0.29
CA HIS A 260 6.82 8.60 0.29
C HIS A 260 7.39 9.05 1.64
N SER A 261 6.81 10.06 2.28
CA SER A 261 7.16 10.39 3.66
C SER A 261 6.51 9.40 4.64
N ALA A 262 7.19 9.13 5.74
CA ALA A 262 6.72 8.27 6.80
C ALA A 262 6.78 9.00 8.15
N THR A 263 5.79 8.78 9.00
CA THR A 263 5.77 9.27 10.39
C THR A 263 5.44 8.12 11.32
N THR A 264 6.27 7.89 12.35
CA THR A 264 5.94 6.96 13.44
C THR A 264 5.68 7.73 14.73
N ARG A 265 4.57 7.45 15.39
CA ARG A 265 4.16 8.05 16.65
C ARG A 265 4.06 7.00 17.73
N TYR A 266 4.67 7.27 18.88
CA TYR A 266 4.59 6.44 20.07
C TYR A 266 3.83 7.19 21.15
N ARG A 267 2.68 6.66 21.53
CA ARG A 267 1.79 7.26 22.53
C ARG A 267 1.83 6.43 23.82
N TYR A 268 1.91 7.12 24.95
CA TYR A 268 1.85 6.54 26.29
C TYR A 268 0.61 7.09 27.04
N LEU A 269 -0.23 6.24 27.64
CA LEU A 269 -1.44 6.69 28.38
C LEU A 269 -1.13 7.31 29.75
N ASN A 270 0.13 7.34 30.19
CA ASN A 270 0.55 7.98 31.44
C ASN A 270 0.64 9.52 31.35
N GLY A 271 0.25 10.11 30.21
CA GLY A 271 0.29 11.56 29.99
C GLY A 271 1.65 12.09 29.52
N GLU A 272 2.61 11.20 29.27
CA GLU A 272 3.87 11.58 28.62
C GLU A 272 3.64 12.10 27.20
N ARG A 273 4.56 12.98 26.77
CA ARG A 273 4.53 13.55 25.43
C ARG A 273 4.73 12.45 24.39
N GLU A 274 3.91 12.48 23.34
CA GLU A 274 4.06 11.59 22.19
C GLU A 274 5.47 11.72 21.58
N LEU A 275 6.14 10.58 21.37
CA LEU A 275 7.41 10.54 20.62
C LEU A 275 7.08 10.46 19.14
N VAL A 276 7.74 11.30 18.34
CA VAL A 276 7.50 11.38 16.89
C VAL A 276 8.81 11.17 16.14
N GLU A 277 8.80 10.18 15.26
CA GLU A 277 9.83 9.91 14.28
C GLU A 277 9.31 10.30 12.89
N LYS A 278 10.19 10.91 12.08
CA LYS A 278 9.90 11.26 10.68
C LYS A 278 10.98 10.73 9.77
N GLY A 279 10.59 10.33 8.58
CA GLY A 279 11.50 9.87 7.54
C GLY A 279 10.73 9.50 6.28
N PHE A 280 11.10 8.40 5.63
CA PHE A 280 10.51 7.98 4.37
C PHE A 280 10.22 6.48 4.33
N TRP A 281 9.46 6.06 3.32
CA TRP A 281 9.19 4.65 3.03
C TRP A 281 9.33 4.36 1.53
N GLN A 282 9.68 3.11 1.21
CA GLN A 282 9.78 2.64 -0.17
C GLN A 282 9.61 1.12 -0.27
N GLN A 283 9.15 0.65 -1.41
CA GLN A 283 8.96 -0.78 -1.66
C GLN A 283 10.31 -1.48 -1.92
N LEU A 284 10.47 -2.68 -1.36
CA LEU A 284 11.62 -3.57 -1.62
C LEU A 284 11.22 -4.70 -2.58
N ASN A 285 10.00 -5.22 -2.41
CA ASN A 285 9.39 -6.24 -3.26
C ASN A 285 7.85 -6.22 -3.03
N PRO A 286 7.06 -7.04 -3.76
CA PRO A 286 5.60 -7.04 -3.64
C PRO A 286 5.05 -7.26 -2.23
N ASP A 287 5.82 -7.90 -1.34
CA ASP A 287 5.39 -8.24 0.02
C ASP A 287 6.12 -7.45 1.11
N GLN A 288 7.10 -6.60 0.77
CA GLN A 288 7.92 -5.91 1.77
C GLN A 288 8.20 -4.44 1.41
N ILE A 289 8.16 -3.60 2.45
CA ILE A 289 8.59 -2.20 2.40
C ILE A 289 9.72 -1.95 3.39
N GLN A 290 10.55 -0.98 3.07
CA GLN A 290 11.51 -0.37 3.97
C GLN A 290 10.90 0.92 4.53
N VAL A 291 11.03 1.12 5.83
CA VAL A 291 10.70 2.38 6.51
C VAL A 291 11.96 2.87 7.20
N VAL A 292 12.40 4.08 6.84
CA VAL A 292 13.61 4.70 7.34
C VAL A 292 13.25 6.01 8.02
N MET A 293 13.43 6.10 9.32
CA MET A 293 13.28 7.33 10.11
C MET A 293 14.63 8.03 10.17
N THR A 294 14.65 9.33 9.85
CA THR A 294 15.87 10.17 9.85
C THR A 294 15.85 11.19 10.99
N LEU A 295 14.68 11.48 11.55
CA LEU A 295 14.48 12.40 12.66
C LEU A 295 13.74 11.73 13.81
N HIS A 296 14.22 11.91 15.03
CA HIS A 296 13.56 11.55 16.28
C HIS A 296 13.44 12.80 17.16
N GLN A 297 12.23 13.25 17.47
CA GLN A 297 11.99 14.52 18.20
C GLN A 297 12.78 15.72 17.64
N GLN A 298 12.84 15.86 16.30
CA GLN A 298 13.61 16.90 15.60
C GLN A 298 15.14 16.77 15.69
N GLN A 299 15.67 15.71 16.30
CA GLN A 299 17.09 15.38 16.29
C GLN A 299 17.37 14.29 15.26
N TYR A 300 18.53 14.36 14.59
CA TYR A 300 18.90 13.35 13.62
C TYR A 300 19.15 12.00 14.31
N LEU A 301 18.38 10.99 13.94
CA LEU A 301 18.56 9.61 14.38
C LEU A 301 18.09 8.68 13.26
N LEU A 302 19.02 7.90 12.72
CA LEU A 302 18.72 6.93 11.68
C LEU A 302 18.20 5.63 12.31
N SER A 303 16.94 5.31 12.03
CA SER A 303 16.31 4.03 12.38
C SER A 303 15.69 3.42 11.13
N GLU A 304 15.88 2.12 10.94
CA GLU A 304 15.44 1.37 9.77
C GLU A 304 14.65 0.13 10.18
N ARG A 305 13.51 -0.10 9.53
CA ARG A 305 12.66 -1.29 9.72
C ARG A 305 12.26 -1.83 8.35
N VAL A 306 12.30 -3.15 8.20
CA VAL A 306 11.71 -3.85 7.05
C VAL A 306 10.39 -4.46 7.50
N PHE A 307 9.29 -4.01 6.89
CA PHE A 307 7.97 -4.54 7.17
C PHE A 307 7.56 -5.52 6.08
N SER A 308 7.08 -6.69 6.50
CA SER A 308 6.45 -7.67 5.61
C SER A 308 4.93 -7.58 5.73
N ARG A 309 4.22 -7.58 4.59
CA ARG A 309 2.76 -7.50 4.55
C ARG A 309 2.13 -8.87 4.65
N ARG A 310 1.15 -8.99 5.53
CA ARG A 310 0.29 -10.17 5.66
C ARG A 310 -1.16 -9.69 5.72
N GLY A 311 -1.78 -9.55 4.54
CA GLY A 311 -3.10 -8.93 4.43
C GLY A 311 -3.06 -7.46 4.82
N TYR A 312 -3.82 -7.09 5.85
CA TYR A 312 -3.83 -5.74 6.43
C TYR A 312 -2.77 -5.51 7.50
N GLN A 313 -1.89 -6.48 7.75
CA GLN A 313 -0.86 -6.35 8.77
C GLN A 313 0.49 -6.02 8.13
N LEU A 314 1.21 -5.12 8.79
CA LEU A 314 2.65 -4.94 8.61
C LEU A 314 3.35 -5.56 9.80
N HIS A 315 4.32 -6.45 9.54
CA HIS A 315 5.11 -7.09 10.58
C HIS A 315 6.59 -6.78 10.38
N ALA A 316 7.24 -6.27 11.42
CA ALA A 316 8.69 -6.15 11.52
C ALA A 316 9.16 -6.90 12.77
N ASP A 317 10.13 -7.79 12.63
CA ASP A 317 10.73 -8.55 13.73
C ASP A 317 11.97 -7.85 14.32
N LYS A 318 12.58 -6.94 13.55
CA LYS A 318 13.82 -6.25 13.88
C LYS A 318 13.76 -4.77 13.51
N GLU A 319 14.60 -4.00 14.17
CA GLU A 319 14.92 -2.63 13.81
C GLU A 319 16.43 -2.44 13.79
N LYS A 320 16.93 -1.51 12.97
CA LYS A 320 18.34 -1.15 12.93
C LYS A 320 18.47 0.30 13.33
N ILE A 321 19.25 0.58 14.38
CA ILE A 321 19.54 1.93 14.85
C ILE A 321 21.01 2.20 14.61
N GLY A 322 21.30 3.21 13.77
CA GLY A 322 22.64 3.41 13.22
C GLY A 322 23.11 2.16 12.47
N ASN A 323 24.17 1.50 12.96
CA ASN A 323 24.75 0.30 12.35
C ASN A 323 24.43 -1.01 13.10
N VAL A 324 23.60 -0.95 14.15
CA VAL A 324 23.32 -2.11 14.99
C VAL A 324 21.88 -2.56 14.78
N VAL A 325 21.69 -3.87 14.55
CA VAL A 325 20.39 -4.50 14.39
C VAL A 325 19.93 -5.06 15.74
N TYR A 326 18.70 -4.73 16.14
CA TYR A 326 18.07 -5.14 17.37
C TYR A 326 16.79 -5.95 17.09
N PRO A 327 16.54 -7.06 17.80
CA PRO A 327 15.24 -7.71 17.77
C PRO A 327 14.19 -6.82 18.48
N ILE A 328 13.03 -6.67 17.85
CA ILE A 328 11.87 -6.04 18.49
C ILE A 328 11.26 -7.08 19.45
N ARG A 329 11.01 -6.67 20.70
CA ARG A 329 10.51 -7.56 21.75
C ARG A 329 9.15 -8.20 21.39
N ASN A 330 8.82 -9.29 22.08
CA ASN A 330 7.50 -9.95 22.04
C ASN A 330 7.06 -10.43 20.64
N GLY A 331 8.01 -10.90 19.82
CA GLY A 331 7.73 -11.45 18.48
C GLY A 331 7.63 -10.41 17.37
N GLY A 332 7.99 -9.16 17.64
CA GLY A 332 8.04 -8.08 16.67
C GLY A 332 6.94 -7.03 16.84
N LEU A 333 6.96 -6.06 15.94
CA LEU A 333 5.94 -5.03 15.79
C LEU A 333 4.94 -5.46 14.72
N ILE A 334 3.69 -5.72 15.11
CA ILE A 334 2.59 -6.03 14.20
C ILE A 334 1.65 -4.83 14.19
N LEU A 335 1.58 -4.13 13.06
CA LEU A 335 0.70 -2.98 12.84
C LEU A 335 -0.47 -3.40 11.94
N PHE A 336 -1.67 -2.91 12.25
CA PHE A 336 -2.90 -3.16 11.48
C PHE A 336 -3.25 -1.92 10.67
N GLN A 337 -3.54 -2.07 9.38
CA GLN A 337 -3.96 -0.98 8.52
C GLN A 337 -5.28 -0.38 9.03
N ALA A 338 -5.26 0.89 9.35
CA ALA A 338 -6.42 1.74 9.54
C ALA A 338 -7.05 2.04 8.18
N LYS A 339 -8.38 2.04 8.10
CA LYS A 339 -9.04 2.71 6.98
C LYS A 339 -9.05 4.23 7.22
N PRO A 340 -8.94 5.06 6.17
CA PRO A 340 -8.95 6.50 6.30
C PRO A 340 -10.18 6.97 7.06
N ILE A 341 -9.93 7.81 8.07
CA ILE A 341 -10.95 8.51 8.85
C ILE A 341 -11.60 9.51 7.89
N SER A 342 -12.88 9.31 7.57
CA SER A 342 -13.69 10.37 6.98
C SER A 342 -13.73 11.55 7.96
N PRO A 343 -13.73 12.83 7.51
CA PRO A 343 -13.76 13.98 8.40
C PRO A 343 -14.89 13.82 9.42
N ARG A 344 -14.59 14.15 10.69
CA ARG A 344 -15.51 14.10 11.83
C ARG A 344 -16.94 14.50 11.43
N PRO A 345 -17.98 13.69 11.74
CA PRO A 345 -19.25 14.29 12.08
C PRO A 345 -19.03 15.10 13.35
N SER A 346 -19.22 16.41 13.26
CA SER A 346 -19.13 17.40 14.34
C SER A 346 -20.30 17.31 15.32
N THR A 347 -20.79 16.11 15.59
CA THR A 347 -21.83 15.85 16.59
C THR A 347 -21.26 14.86 17.58
N GLU A 348 -20.81 15.37 18.72
CA GLU A 348 -20.60 14.54 19.90
C GLU A 348 -21.92 13.81 20.16
N LYS A 349 -21.92 12.48 20.00
CA LYS A 349 -23.13 11.65 20.19
C LYS A 349 -23.67 11.94 21.60
N PRO A 350 -24.96 12.30 21.75
CA PRO A 350 -25.55 12.52 23.06
C PRO A 350 -25.27 11.31 23.97
N PRO A 351 -25.03 11.52 25.28
CA PRO A 351 -24.85 10.41 26.19
C PRO A 351 -26.01 9.43 26.07
N LEU A 352 -25.71 8.13 25.99
CA LEU A 352 -26.75 7.10 25.98
C LEU A 352 -27.61 7.25 27.23
N ASP A 353 -28.92 7.40 27.03
CA ASP A 353 -29.91 7.54 28.09
C ASP A 353 -29.94 6.30 29.01
N GLN A 354 -30.55 6.46 30.18
CA GLN A 354 -30.67 5.38 31.18
C GLN A 354 -31.66 4.26 30.77
N THR A 355 -32.26 4.34 29.58
CA THR A 355 -33.20 3.35 29.09
C THR A 355 -32.49 2.02 28.83
N VAL A 356 -33.07 0.94 29.37
CA VAL A 356 -32.52 -0.40 29.19
C VAL A 356 -32.89 -0.90 27.79
N HIS A 357 -31.88 -1.19 26.98
CA HIS A 357 -32.05 -1.79 25.65
C HIS A 357 -31.20 -3.04 25.55
N ASN A 358 -31.85 -4.19 25.45
CA ASN A 358 -31.20 -5.50 25.33
C ASN A 358 -31.27 -5.95 23.88
N ILE A 359 -30.12 -5.97 23.21
CA ILE A 359 -30.01 -6.27 21.78
C ILE A 359 -29.43 -7.67 21.63
N PRO A 360 -30.24 -8.67 21.24
CA PRO A 360 -29.77 -10.04 21.08
C PRO A 360 -28.93 -10.16 19.80
N SER A 361 -28.10 -11.20 19.75
CA SER A 361 -27.43 -11.58 18.51
C SER A 361 -28.31 -12.45 17.61
N ARG A 362 -27.95 -12.51 16.33
CA ARG A 362 -28.62 -13.29 15.30
C ARG A 362 -27.74 -14.46 14.85
N ASP A 363 -28.39 -15.56 14.50
CA ASP A 363 -27.83 -16.76 13.87
C ASP A 363 -28.40 -17.05 12.49
N GLU A 364 -29.25 -16.15 11.98
CA GLU A 364 -29.78 -16.21 10.64
C GLU A 364 -28.70 -15.84 9.62
N TYR A 365 -28.67 -16.56 8.51
CA TYR A 365 -27.84 -16.20 7.36
C TYR A 365 -28.34 -14.89 6.75
N ASP A 366 -27.41 -13.95 6.57
CA ASP A 366 -27.59 -12.67 5.87
C ASP A 366 -26.44 -12.56 4.87
N GLU A 367 -26.75 -12.40 3.59
CA GLU A 367 -25.77 -12.44 2.50
C GLU A 367 -24.73 -11.31 2.63
N GLU A 368 -25.15 -10.10 2.99
CA GLU A 368 -24.21 -8.98 3.14
C GLU A 368 -23.25 -9.20 4.33
N VAL A 369 -23.78 -9.79 5.41
CA VAL A 369 -22.98 -10.14 6.59
C VAL A 369 -22.00 -11.27 6.26
N ASP A 370 -22.45 -12.34 5.62
CA ASP A 370 -21.59 -13.46 5.22
C ASP A 370 -20.47 -13.00 4.27
N GLN A 371 -20.80 -12.19 3.26
CA GLN A 371 -19.81 -11.61 2.35
C GLN A 371 -18.79 -10.74 3.09
N ALA A 372 -19.22 -9.91 4.05
CA ALA A 372 -18.32 -9.09 4.88
C ALA A 372 -17.32 -9.95 5.66
N VAL A 373 -17.82 -11.05 6.24
CA VAL A 373 -17.03 -11.97 7.06
C VAL A 373 -16.07 -12.79 6.18
N ARG A 374 -16.52 -13.34 5.05
CA ARG A 374 -15.65 -14.02 4.08
C ARG A 374 -14.59 -13.10 3.50
N ARG A 375 -14.95 -11.86 3.20
CA ARG A 375 -14.02 -10.82 2.74
C ARG A 375 -12.95 -10.58 3.81
N TYR A 376 -13.33 -10.47 5.09
CA TYR A 376 -12.36 -10.41 6.19
C TYR A 376 -11.40 -11.60 6.18
N PHE A 377 -11.90 -12.83 6.03
CA PHE A 377 -11.05 -14.04 5.99
C PHE A 377 -10.11 -14.09 4.79
N ALA A 378 -10.61 -13.77 3.60
CA ALA A 378 -9.83 -13.68 2.38
C ALA A 378 -8.69 -12.65 2.53
N LEU A 379 -9.01 -11.47 3.08
CA LEU A 379 -8.06 -10.39 3.32
C LEU A 379 -6.99 -10.77 4.36
N HIS A 380 -7.29 -11.67 5.29
CA HIS A 380 -6.35 -12.16 6.29
C HIS A 380 -5.70 -13.51 5.92
N LYS A 381 -5.90 -14.00 4.69
CA LYS A 381 -5.36 -15.29 4.20
C LYS A 381 -5.60 -16.44 5.18
N THR A 382 -6.74 -16.44 5.84
CA THR A 382 -7.12 -17.46 6.83
C THR A 382 -8.29 -18.24 6.26
N ASP A 383 -8.19 -19.57 6.24
CA ASP A 383 -9.28 -20.44 5.77
C ASP A 383 -10.48 -20.32 6.74
N PRO A 384 -11.66 -19.87 6.28
CA PRO A 384 -12.84 -19.76 7.12
C PRO A 384 -13.54 -21.10 7.39
N ALA A 385 -13.07 -22.21 6.80
CA ALA A 385 -13.73 -23.50 6.92
C ALA A 385 -14.01 -23.87 8.39
N GLN A 386 -15.27 -24.21 8.68
CA GLN A 386 -15.78 -24.61 10.02
C GLN A 386 -15.89 -23.49 11.06
N ILE A 387 -15.65 -22.23 10.70
CA ILE A 387 -15.86 -21.11 11.61
C ILE A 387 -17.35 -20.80 11.70
N HIS A 388 -17.83 -20.66 12.92
CA HIS A 388 -19.19 -20.20 13.20
C HIS A 388 -19.17 -18.76 13.71
N TYR A 389 -20.24 -18.02 13.42
CA TYR A 389 -20.39 -16.66 13.89
C TYR A 389 -21.84 -16.31 14.24
N ARG A 390 -21.99 -15.40 15.20
CA ARG A 390 -23.25 -14.68 15.48
C ARG A 390 -23.02 -13.20 15.28
N TRP A 391 -24.07 -12.48 14.91
CA TRP A 391 -23.93 -11.08 14.52
C TRP A 391 -25.07 -10.21 15.04
N LEU A 392 -24.83 -8.90 15.16
CA LEU A 392 -25.88 -7.89 15.34
C LEU A 392 -25.46 -6.60 14.65
N LYS A 393 -26.44 -5.75 14.36
CA LYS A 393 -26.22 -4.41 13.82
C LYS A 393 -26.56 -3.38 14.90
N TYR A 394 -25.66 -2.46 15.21
CA TYR A 394 -25.88 -1.39 16.17
C TYR A 394 -25.06 -0.14 15.83
N ASP A 395 -25.68 1.02 15.91
CA ASP A 395 -25.01 2.31 15.67
C ASP A 395 -24.13 2.70 16.87
N LEU A 396 -22.82 2.45 16.74
CA LEU A 396 -21.81 2.78 17.73
C LEU A 396 -21.33 4.22 17.60
N ASN A 397 -21.40 4.84 16.42
CA ASN A 397 -20.82 6.17 16.18
C ASN A 397 -21.84 7.33 16.04
N GLY A 398 -23.13 7.02 16.09
CA GLY A 398 -24.22 7.99 16.03
C GLY A 398 -24.52 8.54 14.63
N ASN A 399 -24.02 7.91 13.56
CA ASN A 399 -24.22 8.37 12.19
C ASN A 399 -25.53 7.88 11.54
N GLN A 400 -26.40 7.20 12.30
CA GLN A 400 -27.65 6.57 11.84
C GLN A 400 -27.47 5.37 10.90
N HIS A 401 -26.23 4.97 10.61
CA HIS A 401 -25.88 3.76 9.87
C HIS A 401 -25.24 2.77 10.83
N PRO A 402 -25.96 1.70 11.23
CA PRO A 402 -25.46 0.81 12.27
C PRO A 402 -24.17 0.10 11.83
N GLU A 403 -23.23 -0.05 12.76
CA GLU A 403 -22.10 -0.95 12.59
C GLU A 403 -22.54 -2.41 12.67
N LEU A 404 -21.83 -3.28 11.95
CA LEU A 404 -21.98 -4.72 12.05
C LEU A 404 -20.97 -5.26 13.06
N LEU A 405 -21.48 -5.92 14.11
CA LEU A 405 -20.68 -6.59 15.12
C LEU A 405 -20.80 -8.10 14.91
N VAL A 406 -19.68 -8.78 14.70
CA VAL A 406 -19.62 -10.23 14.45
C VAL A 406 -18.77 -10.91 15.51
N GLN A 407 -19.36 -11.82 16.28
CA GLN A 407 -18.65 -12.66 17.24
C GLN A 407 -18.31 -14.00 16.57
N LEU A 408 -17.02 -14.30 16.45
CA LEU A 408 -16.51 -15.56 15.90
C LEU A 408 -16.32 -16.62 16.98
N ASP A 409 -16.41 -17.90 16.63
CA ASP A 409 -16.13 -19.03 17.53
C ASP A 409 -14.64 -19.27 17.87
N TRP A 410 -13.80 -18.28 17.54
CA TRP A 410 -12.42 -18.17 17.99
C TRP A 410 -12.35 -17.78 19.45
N CYS A 411 -12.58 -18.77 20.32
CA CYS A 411 -12.74 -18.58 21.75
C CYS A 411 -11.62 -19.23 22.57
N GLN A 412 -11.22 -18.54 23.64
CA GLN A 412 -10.55 -19.13 24.80
C GLN A 412 -11.60 -19.27 25.92
N HIS A 413 -12.03 -20.51 26.18
CA HIS A 413 -13.20 -20.80 27.02
C HIS A 413 -14.46 -20.07 26.51
N THR A 414 -15.05 -19.18 27.30
CA THR A 414 -16.25 -18.39 26.96
C THR A 414 -15.92 -17.02 26.36
N GLN A 415 -14.64 -16.71 26.14
CA GLN A 415 -14.18 -15.41 25.64
C GLN A 415 -13.81 -15.54 24.17
N CYS A 416 -14.58 -14.91 23.29
CA CYS A 416 -14.50 -15.09 21.84
C CYS A 416 -13.95 -13.85 21.12
N THR A 417 -13.65 -13.97 19.83
CA THR A 417 -13.18 -12.82 19.03
C THR A 417 -14.38 -12.02 18.52
N LEU A 418 -14.35 -10.71 18.70
CA LEU A 418 -15.33 -9.77 18.15
C LEU A 418 -14.70 -8.99 17.01
N LEU A 419 -15.37 -8.98 15.86
CA LEU A 419 -15.08 -8.10 14.73
C LEU A 419 -16.13 -6.99 14.69
N ILE A 420 -15.71 -5.78 14.34
CA ILE A 420 -16.60 -4.64 14.12
C ILE A 420 -16.33 -4.13 12.71
N PHE A 421 -17.41 -3.93 11.97
CA PHE A 421 -17.42 -3.39 10.62
C PHE A 421 -18.26 -2.11 10.58
N GLU A 422 -17.81 -1.13 9.83
CA GLU A 422 -18.52 0.11 9.55
C GLU A 422 -19.22 0.00 8.20
N GLN A 423 -20.41 0.59 8.06
CA GLN A 423 -21.11 0.66 6.78
C GLN A 423 -20.65 1.90 6.01
N LYS A 424 -20.05 1.71 4.83
CA LYS A 424 -19.70 2.82 3.91
C LYS A 424 -20.15 2.51 2.50
N HIS A 425 -20.90 3.44 1.89
CA HIS A 425 -21.44 3.31 0.53
C HIS A 425 -22.17 1.99 0.26
N GLY A 426 -22.92 1.49 1.25
CA GLY A 426 -23.66 0.22 1.14
C GLY A 426 -22.83 -1.04 1.36
N GLU A 427 -21.53 -0.95 1.68
CA GLU A 427 -20.67 -2.10 1.95
C GLU A 427 -20.10 -2.11 3.37
N TRP A 428 -19.94 -3.32 3.94
CA TRP A 428 -19.30 -3.53 5.23
C TRP A 428 -17.78 -3.48 5.15
N HIS A 429 -17.18 -2.56 5.92
CA HIS A 429 -15.75 -2.32 5.96
C HIS A 429 -15.20 -2.69 7.33
N PHE A 430 -14.23 -3.62 7.40
CA PHE A 430 -13.57 -3.97 8.65
C PHE A 430 -12.99 -2.74 9.36
N ASN A 431 -13.30 -2.60 10.65
CA ASN A 431 -12.89 -1.48 11.50
C ASN A 431 -12.04 -1.95 12.70
N SER A 432 -12.52 -2.93 13.47
CA SER A 432 -11.84 -3.37 14.70
C SER A 432 -11.89 -4.88 14.87
N ARG A 433 -10.84 -5.46 15.47
CA ARG A 433 -10.81 -6.83 15.99
C ARG A 433 -10.43 -6.81 17.46
N ILE A 434 -11.26 -7.40 18.31
CA ILE A 434 -11.06 -7.46 19.76
C ILE A 434 -11.06 -8.93 20.17
N ASN A 435 -9.97 -9.40 20.75
CA ASN A 435 -9.82 -10.77 21.23
C ASN A 435 -10.24 -10.88 22.70
N GLY A 436 -10.89 -12.00 23.05
CA GLY A 436 -11.23 -12.31 24.43
C GLY A 436 -12.47 -11.57 24.95
N VAL A 437 -13.46 -11.34 24.09
CA VAL A 437 -14.73 -10.70 24.42
C VAL A 437 -15.70 -11.71 25.02
N GLN A 438 -16.17 -11.42 26.23
CA GLN A 438 -17.27 -12.14 26.87
C GLN A 438 -18.58 -11.41 26.58
N THR A 439 -19.60 -12.16 26.14
CA THR A 439 -20.97 -11.68 25.92
C THR A 439 -21.89 -12.17 27.05
N PRO A 440 -22.95 -11.42 27.41
CA PRO A 440 -23.27 -10.08 26.94
C PRO A 440 -22.29 -9.02 27.45
N PHE A 441 -22.20 -7.89 26.76
CA PHE A 441 -21.46 -6.71 27.23
C PHE A 441 -22.29 -5.44 27.05
N ARG A 442 -21.93 -4.38 27.78
CA ARG A 442 -22.69 -3.12 27.76
C ARG A 442 -21.96 -2.03 27.00
N LEU A 443 -22.65 -0.94 26.71
CA LEU A 443 -22.04 0.28 26.19
C LEU A 443 -21.78 1.28 27.31
N GLY A 444 -20.81 2.16 27.12
CA GLY A 444 -20.62 3.31 27.99
C GLY A 444 -21.71 4.35 27.80
N LYS A 445 -21.79 5.33 28.71
CA LYS A 445 -22.56 6.57 28.49
C LYS A 445 -21.78 7.57 27.65
N ARG A 446 -20.45 7.45 27.63
CA ARG A 446 -19.53 8.34 26.93
C ARG A 446 -19.02 7.73 25.63
N SER A 447 -18.76 8.58 24.66
CA SER A 447 -18.08 8.24 23.42
C SER A 447 -16.69 8.88 23.40
N GLN A 448 -15.77 8.27 22.65
CA GLN A 448 -14.42 8.78 22.43
C GLN A 448 -14.15 8.76 20.93
N TYR A 449 -13.72 9.89 20.37
CA TYR A 449 -13.59 10.10 18.91
C TYR A 449 -14.87 9.77 18.12
N GLY A 450 -16.04 10.04 18.69
CA GLY A 450 -17.34 9.81 18.05
C GLY A 450 -17.87 8.39 18.19
N TRP A 451 -17.13 7.45 18.77
CA TRP A 451 -17.55 6.05 18.92
C TRP A 451 -17.83 5.69 20.39
N GLN A 452 -18.87 4.90 20.63
CA GLN A 452 -19.30 4.52 21.98
C GLN A 452 -18.32 3.58 22.69
N ASP A 453 -17.94 3.89 23.93
CA ASP A 453 -17.08 2.97 24.69
C ASP A 453 -17.74 1.59 24.88
N LEU A 454 -16.96 0.50 24.77
CA LEU A 454 -17.44 -0.86 25.05
C LEU A 454 -17.12 -1.23 26.50
N MET A 455 -18.13 -1.66 27.26
CA MET A 455 -18.02 -2.04 28.67
C MET A 455 -17.99 -3.57 28.77
N LEU A 456 -16.79 -4.12 28.69
CA LEU A 456 -16.54 -5.55 28.54
C LEU A 456 -16.34 -6.23 29.89
N PRO A 457 -17.14 -7.25 30.26
CA PRO A 457 -16.91 -8.01 31.47
C PRO A 457 -15.68 -8.92 31.30
N ILE A 458 -14.85 -8.97 32.33
CA ILE A 458 -13.73 -9.88 32.46
C ILE A 458 -13.95 -10.71 33.70
N SER A 459 -14.23 -12.00 33.52
CA SER A 459 -14.40 -12.95 34.61
C SER A 459 -13.05 -13.55 35.00
N THR A 460 -12.67 -13.40 36.26
CA THR A 460 -11.62 -14.20 36.90
C THR A 460 -12.28 -15.27 37.78
N LYS A 461 -11.50 -16.25 38.28
CA LYS A 461 -12.03 -17.35 39.13
C LYS A 461 -12.75 -16.85 40.40
N GLN A 462 -12.66 -15.57 40.75
CA GLN A 462 -13.14 -15.00 42.02
C GLN A 462 -14.05 -13.77 41.84
N THR A 463 -13.91 -12.98 40.76
CA THR A 463 -14.68 -11.74 40.54
C THR A 463 -14.93 -11.44 39.06
N ILE A 464 -16.02 -10.72 38.77
CA ILE A 464 -16.29 -10.13 37.46
C ILE A 464 -16.01 -8.63 37.55
N THR A 465 -15.05 -8.14 36.77
CA THR A 465 -14.78 -6.70 36.62
C THR A 465 -15.19 -6.22 35.24
N ILE A 466 -15.76 -5.02 35.16
CA ILE A 466 -16.14 -4.42 33.87
C ILE A 466 -15.02 -3.49 33.45
N HIS A 467 -14.53 -3.65 32.23
CA HIS A 467 -13.44 -2.89 31.67
C HIS A 467 -13.93 -2.01 30.53
N GLN A 468 -13.57 -0.72 30.58
CA GLN A 468 -13.92 0.28 29.58
C GLN A 468 -12.93 0.22 28.42
N LEU A 469 -13.39 -0.17 27.25
CA LEU A 469 -12.60 -0.19 26.02
C LEU A 469 -12.99 1.02 25.17
N GLN A 470 -12.10 2.02 25.14
CA GLN A 470 -12.32 3.27 24.42
C GLN A 470 -11.84 3.16 22.98
N TYR A 471 -12.59 3.75 22.05
CA TYR A 471 -12.14 3.91 20.67
C TYR A 471 -10.99 4.92 20.62
N ASN A 472 -9.94 4.63 19.86
CA ASN A 472 -8.70 5.42 19.88
C ASN A 472 -8.59 6.46 18.75
N GLY A 473 -9.67 6.62 17.96
CA GLY A 473 -9.74 7.45 16.76
C GLY A 473 -9.61 6.66 15.46
N ILE A 474 -9.17 5.41 15.54
CA ILE A 474 -8.92 4.51 14.41
C ILE A 474 -9.65 3.17 14.59
N SER A 475 -9.62 2.61 15.79
CA SER A 475 -10.21 1.32 16.13
C SER A 475 -10.39 1.18 17.66
N TYR A 476 -11.06 0.12 18.09
CA TYR A 476 -10.97 -0.37 19.46
C TYR A 476 -9.68 -1.18 19.68
N PRO A 477 -9.04 -1.07 20.85
CA PRO A 477 -7.87 -1.89 21.18
C PRO A 477 -8.16 -3.39 21.08
N VAL A 478 -7.15 -4.15 20.66
CA VAL A 478 -7.27 -5.59 20.36
C VAL A 478 -7.57 -6.50 21.55
N THR A 479 -7.56 -5.97 22.78
CA THR A 479 -7.92 -6.69 24.00
C THR A 479 -8.37 -5.75 25.12
N SER A 480 -9.26 -6.24 25.99
CA SER A 480 -9.74 -5.54 27.19
C SER A 480 -8.93 -5.84 28.45
N LYS A 481 -8.06 -6.86 28.44
CA LYS A 481 -7.33 -7.34 29.65
C LYS A 481 -6.49 -6.26 30.35
N LYS A 482 -6.19 -5.17 29.64
CA LYS A 482 -5.36 -4.07 30.11
C LYS A 482 -6.07 -2.72 30.08
N SER A 483 -7.37 -2.67 29.82
CA SER A 483 -8.09 -1.39 29.85
C SER A 483 -8.54 -1.03 31.28
N LYS A 484 -8.92 0.24 31.50
CA LYS A 484 -9.33 0.74 32.81
C LYS A 484 -10.62 0.06 33.27
N THR A 485 -10.73 -0.23 34.56
CA THR A 485 -12.00 -0.70 35.15
C THR A 485 -13.02 0.44 35.06
N ALA A 486 -14.20 0.12 34.53
CA ALA A 486 -15.29 1.07 34.37
C ALA A 486 -15.95 1.37 35.72
N HIS A 487 -16.31 2.65 35.95
CA HIS A 487 -17.18 3.00 37.07
C HIS A 487 -18.64 2.67 36.73
N ALA A 488 -19.42 2.26 37.73
CA ALA A 488 -20.85 1.95 37.54
C ALA A 488 -21.64 3.14 36.95
N SER A 489 -21.21 4.38 37.26
CA SER A 489 -21.80 5.60 36.71
C SER A 489 -21.64 5.74 35.19
N ASP A 490 -20.62 5.11 34.61
CA ASP A 490 -20.22 5.28 33.21
C ASP A 490 -20.83 4.24 32.28
N ILE A 491 -21.52 3.24 32.84
CA ILE A 491 -22.14 2.14 32.09
C ILE A 491 -23.59 2.54 31.73
N SER A 492 -23.96 2.41 30.46
CA SER A 492 -25.33 2.67 29.99
C SER A 492 -26.25 1.47 30.19
N GLY A 493 -27.55 1.69 29.95
CA GLY A 493 -28.57 0.63 29.95
C GLY A 493 -28.54 -0.26 28.70
N VAL A 494 -27.70 0.02 27.71
CA VAL A 494 -27.63 -0.74 26.46
C VAL A 494 -26.72 -1.95 26.60
N SER A 495 -27.27 -3.15 26.39
CA SER A 495 -26.55 -4.42 26.38
C SER A 495 -26.58 -5.02 24.97
N LEU A 496 -25.41 -5.36 24.45
CA LEU A 496 -25.22 -6.03 23.16
C LEU A 496 -24.96 -7.53 23.38
N PHE A 497 -25.36 -8.34 22.39
CA PHE A 497 -25.35 -9.81 22.49
C PHE A 497 -26.06 -10.29 23.76
N SER A 498 -27.22 -9.67 24.07
CA SER A 498 -27.94 -9.85 25.34
C SER A 498 -28.42 -11.28 25.59
N ASP A 499 -28.48 -12.09 24.55
CA ASP A 499 -28.80 -13.51 24.56
C ASP A 499 -27.66 -14.38 25.13
N GLY A 500 -26.42 -13.88 25.13
CA GLY A 500 -25.26 -14.60 25.70
C GLY A 500 -24.95 -15.93 25.02
N LEU A 501 -25.49 -16.16 23.82
CA LEU A 501 -25.37 -17.41 23.09
C LEU A 501 -23.98 -17.56 22.46
N SER A 502 -23.50 -18.79 22.41
CA SER A 502 -22.20 -19.09 21.81
C SER A 502 -22.25 -18.89 20.29
N PRO A 503 -21.19 -18.32 19.67
CA PRO A 503 -21.10 -18.25 18.21
C PRO A 503 -21.17 -19.63 17.53
N ARG A 504 -20.89 -20.73 18.25
CA ARG A 504 -21.02 -22.12 17.73
C ARG A 504 -22.45 -22.52 17.36
N THR A 505 -23.46 -21.83 17.88
CA THR A 505 -24.86 -22.02 17.48
C THR A 505 -25.29 -21.04 16.39
N GLY A 506 -24.34 -20.33 15.78
CA GLY A 506 -24.57 -19.33 14.74
C GLY A 506 -24.41 -19.86 13.33
N VAL A 507 -24.30 -18.93 12.37
CA VAL A 507 -24.08 -19.21 10.96
C VAL A 507 -22.71 -19.84 10.79
N LYS A 508 -22.62 -20.86 9.93
CA LYS A 508 -21.37 -21.53 9.57
C LYS A 508 -20.86 -21.02 8.23
N LEU A 509 -19.57 -20.69 8.16
CA LEU A 509 -18.88 -20.26 6.94
C LEU A 509 -18.48 -21.43 6.03
#